data_AF-A0A1C0VM97-F1
#
_entry.id   AF-A0A1C0VM97-F1
#
_cell.length_a   1.000
_cell.length_b   1.000
_cell.length_c   1.000
_cell.angle_alpha   90.00
_cell.angle_beta   90.00
_cell.angle_gamma   90.00
#
_symmetry.space_group_name_H-M   'P 1'
#
loop_
_entity.id
_entity.type
_entity.pdbx_description
1 polymer ?
#
loop_
_entity_poly.entity_id
_entity_poly.type
_entity_poly.pdbx_seq_one_letter_code
_entity_poly.pdbx_strand_id
1 'polypeptide(L)'
;MNQNLDEKKARFQSENTSTRLGHIAANLARIRTFCHTFYREAVESVADETMWFIEWTAAEIEPEYAEELVNIQVQLARWQLAFDRIWSDDSERRKIGEQSHTWSARVLDMSGLLSESRT
;
A
#
# COMPACT_ATOMS: atom_id res chain seq x y z
N MET A 1 -21.09 -1.93 6.90
CA MET A 1 -19.69 -2.38 6.71
C MET A 1 -19.57 -3.76 7.36
N ASN A 2 -18.72 -4.66 6.87
CA ASN A 2 -18.55 -6.00 7.48
C ASN A 2 -17.88 -5.83 8.85
N GLN A 3 -18.39 -6.46 9.91
CA GLN A 3 -17.89 -6.32 11.28
C GLN A 3 -16.36 -6.53 11.40
N ASN A 4 -15.81 -7.45 10.61
CA ASN A 4 -14.36 -7.68 10.57
C ASN A 4 -13.57 -6.46 10.06
N LEU A 5 -14.10 -5.73 9.07
CA LEU A 5 -13.48 -4.53 8.53
C LEU A 5 -13.56 -3.36 9.52
N ASP A 6 -14.66 -3.25 10.26
CA ASP A 6 -14.83 -2.24 11.31
C ASP A 6 -13.81 -2.42 12.45
N GLU A 7 -13.65 -3.66 12.93
CA GLU A 7 -12.65 -4.00 13.95
C GLU A 7 -11.22 -3.74 13.47
N LYS A 8 -10.92 -4.08 12.21
CA LYS A 8 -9.62 -3.82 11.59
C LYS A 8 -9.34 -2.32 11.46
N LYS A 9 -10.34 -1.55 11.01
CA LYS A 9 -10.27 -0.09 10.91
C LYS A 9 -9.99 0.53 12.28
N ALA A 10 -10.75 0.14 13.31
CA ALA A 10 -10.57 0.64 14.67
C ALA A 10 -9.16 0.35 15.21
N ARG A 11 -8.66 -0.88 15.03
CA ARG A 11 -7.29 -1.23 15.43
C ARG A 11 -6.26 -0.41 14.67
N PHE A 12 -6.37 -0.32 13.35
CA PHE A 12 -5.43 0.44 12.53
C PHE A 12 -5.42 1.93 12.87
N GLN A 13 -6.58 2.57 13.03
CA GLN A 13 -6.70 3.98 13.38
C GLN A 13 -6.29 4.30 14.82
N SER A 14 -6.20 3.31 15.71
CA SER A 14 -5.64 3.51 17.07
C SER A 14 -4.13 3.71 17.09
N GLU A 15 -3.44 3.38 15.99
CA GLU A 15 -2.00 3.58 15.86
C GLU A 15 -1.67 5.02 15.42
N ASN A 16 -0.48 5.49 15.78
CA ASN A 16 -0.01 6.80 15.32
C ASN A 16 0.21 6.81 13.79
N THR A 17 0.25 8.00 13.21
CA THR A 17 0.42 8.20 11.76
C THR A 17 1.68 7.56 11.21
N SER A 18 2.82 7.64 11.92
CA SER A 18 4.08 7.02 11.48
C SER A 18 3.94 5.51 11.33
N THR A 19 3.34 4.82 12.30
CA THR A 19 3.09 3.38 12.23
C THR A 19 2.13 3.03 11.10
N ARG A 20 1.06 3.80 10.90
CA ARG A 20 0.09 3.60 9.80
C ARG A 20 0.76 3.72 8.43
N LEU A 21 1.60 4.72 8.22
CA LEU A 21 2.42 4.87 7.01
C LEU A 21 3.39 3.69 6.86
N GLY A 22 4.01 3.23 7.95
CA GLY A 22 4.85 2.03 7.97
C GLY A 22 4.12 0.78 7.47
N HIS A 23 2.86 0.55 7.88
CA HIS A 23 2.05 -0.56 7.38
C HIS A 23 1.74 -0.45 5.89
N ILE A 24 1.40 0.75 5.40
CA ILE A 24 1.19 0.99 3.96
C ILE A 24 2.47 0.67 3.19
N ALA A 25 3.62 1.16 3.67
CA ALA A 25 4.92 0.88 3.07
C ALA A 25 5.25 -0.63 3.06
N ALA A 26 4.97 -1.33 4.15
CA ALA A 26 5.17 -2.77 4.26
C ALA A 26 4.29 -3.55 3.26
N ASN A 27 3.03 -3.16 3.11
CA ASN A 27 2.14 -3.78 2.13
C ASN A 27 2.61 -3.57 0.68
N LEU A 28 3.07 -2.37 0.34
CA LEU A 28 3.66 -2.08 -0.96
C LEU A 28 4.93 -2.94 -1.23
N ALA A 29 5.76 -3.18 -0.22
CA ALA A 29 6.89 -4.11 -0.33
C ALA A 29 6.45 -5.58 -0.50
N ARG A 30 5.33 -5.98 0.12
CA ARG A 30 4.74 -7.31 -0.07
C ARG A 30 4.20 -7.50 -1.49
N ILE A 31 3.56 -6.48 -2.07
CA ILE A 31 3.12 -6.52 -3.48
C ILE A 31 4.30 -6.81 -4.40
N ARG A 32 5.43 -6.10 -4.23
CA ARG A 32 6.67 -6.39 -4.99
C ARG A 32 7.08 -7.86 -4.87
N THR A 33 7.14 -8.37 -3.64
CA THR A 33 7.52 -9.76 -3.37
C THR A 33 6.58 -10.73 -4.08
N PHE A 34 5.27 -10.52 -3.98
CA PHE A 34 4.27 -11.42 -4.57
C PHE A 34 4.19 -11.35 -6.09
N CYS A 35 4.45 -10.19 -6.70
CA CYS A 35 4.65 -10.07 -8.14
C CYS A 35 5.86 -10.92 -8.60
N HIS A 36 6.93 -10.97 -7.80
CA HIS A 36 8.13 -11.76 -8.11
C HIS A 36 7.92 -13.26 -7.89
N THR A 37 7.17 -13.65 -6.87
CA THR A 37 6.88 -15.07 -6.56
C THR A 37 5.62 -15.60 -7.25
N PHE A 38 5.03 -14.84 -8.19
CA PHE A 38 3.84 -15.23 -8.95
C PHE A 38 2.65 -15.60 -8.04
N TYR A 39 2.47 -14.90 -6.93
CA TYR A 39 1.34 -15.16 -6.02
C TYR A 39 0.19 -14.17 -6.26
N ARG A 40 -0.71 -14.53 -7.19
CA ARG A 40 -1.76 -13.67 -7.72
C ARG A 40 -2.71 -13.14 -6.64
N GLU A 41 -3.32 -14.06 -5.91
CA GLU A 41 -4.37 -13.78 -4.93
C GLU A 41 -3.84 -12.92 -3.78
N ALA A 42 -2.55 -13.09 -3.44
CA ALA A 42 -1.88 -12.29 -2.44
C ALA A 42 -1.66 -10.83 -2.90
N VAL A 43 -1.38 -10.60 -4.19
CA VAL A 43 -1.29 -9.23 -4.73
C VAL A 43 -2.66 -8.54 -4.68
N GLU A 44 -3.73 -9.20 -5.11
CA GLU A 44 -5.08 -8.65 -5.08
C GLU A 44 -5.50 -8.29 -3.65
N SER A 45 -5.35 -9.24 -2.72
CA SER A 45 -5.73 -9.06 -1.32
C SER A 45 -4.93 -7.96 -0.62
N VAL A 46 -3.63 -7.87 -0.86
CA VAL A 46 -2.79 -6.82 -0.26
C VAL A 46 -3.06 -5.46 -0.91
N ALA A 47 -3.33 -5.40 -2.22
CA ALA A 47 -3.71 -4.15 -2.88
C ALA A 47 -5.02 -3.59 -2.30
N ASP A 48 -6.04 -4.43 -2.12
CA ASP A 48 -7.31 -4.05 -1.46
C ASP A 48 -7.08 -3.49 -0.06
N GLU A 49 -6.33 -4.20 0.78
CA GLU A 49 -6.01 -3.75 2.14
C GLU A 49 -5.25 -2.42 2.13
N THR A 50 -4.29 -2.27 1.21
CA THR A 50 -3.49 -1.03 1.08
C THR A 50 -4.36 0.16 0.75
N MET A 51 -5.35 0.00 -0.14
CA MET A 51 -6.29 1.07 -0.47
C MET A 51 -7.14 1.49 0.73
N TRP A 52 -7.58 0.53 1.56
CA TRP A 52 -8.29 0.87 2.81
C TRP A 52 -7.41 1.61 3.81
N PHE A 53 -6.16 1.19 3.96
CA PHE A 53 -5.22 1.86 4.86
C PHE A 53 -4.90 3.28 4.39
N ILE A 54 -4.76 3.49 3.08
CA ILE A 54 -4.63 4.83 2.49
C ILE A 54 -5.86 5.67 2.80
N GLU A 55 -7.06 5.17 2.52
CA GLU A 55 -8.32 5.89 2.78
C GLU A 55 -8.42 6.36 4.23
N TRP A 56 -8.03 5.50 5.19
CA TRP A 56 -8.11 5.81 6.61
C TRP A 56 -6.95 6.66 7.14
N THR A 57 -5.90 6.87 6.35
CA THR A 57 -4.72 7.66 6.74
C THR A 57 -4.72 9.03 6.06
N ALA A 58 -5.05 9.10 4.78
CA ALA A 58 -4.95 10.33 3.97
C ALA A 58 -5.80 11.49 4.50
N ALA A 59 -6.92 11.20 5.17
CA ALA A 59 -7.80 12.21 5.76
C ALA A 59 -7.19 12.92 6.99
N GLU A 60 -6.08 12.41 7.55
CA GLU A 60 -5.53 12.83 8.84
C GLU A 60 -4.06 13.30 8.75
N ILE A 61 -3.52 13.48 7.54
CA ILE A 61 -2.14 13.88 7.31
C ILE A 61 -2.06 15.16 6.46
N GLU A 62 -0.86 15.74 6.39
CA GLU A 62 -0.62 16.95 5.59
C GLU A 62 -1.02 16.75 4.12
N PRO A 63 -1.59 17.78 3.45
CA PRO A 63 -2.13 17.65 2.09
C PRO A 63 -1.16 17.06 1.07
N GLU A 64 0.12 17.42 1.14
CA GLU A 64 1.15 16.95 0.21
C GLU A 64 1.38 15.43 0.34
N TYR A 65 1.31 14.91 1.57
CA TYR A 65 1.40 13.48 1.83
C TYR A 65 0.12 12.75 1.48
N ALA A 66 -1.04 13.37 1.74
CA ALA A 66 -2.34 12.83 1.34
C ALA A 66 -2.43 12.66 -0.19
N GLU A 67 -1.94 13.64 -0.97
CA GLU A 67 -1.90 13.57 -2.42
C GLU A 67 -1.07 12.37 -2.92
N GLU A 68 0.15 12.17 -2.40
CA GLU A 68 0.99 11.02 -2.78
C GLU A 68 0.27 9.69 -2.49
N LEU A 69 -0.37 9.55 -1.31
CA LEU A 69 -1.11 8.34 -0.97
C LEU A 69 -2.32 8.12 -1.88
N VAL A 70 -3.11 9.15 -2.17
CA VAL A 70 -4.27 9.04 -3.06
C VAL A 70 -3.84 8.68 -4.49
N ASN A 71 -2.73 9.23 -4.97
CA ASN A 71 -2.17 8.84 -6.27
C ASN A 71 -1.80 7.35 -6.33
N ILE A 72 -1.24 6.81 -5.25
CA ILE A 72 -0.97 5.37 -5.11
C ILE A 72 -2.29 4.57 -5.14
N GLN A 73 -3.30 4.97 -4.35
CA GLN A 73 -4.61 4.30 -4.30
C GLN A 73 -5.29 4.25 -5.67
N VAL A 74 -5.29 5.37 -6.41
CA VAL A 74 -5.84 5.44 -7.78
C VAL A 74 -5.11 4.44 -8.70
N GLN A 75 -3.80 4.34 -8.60
CA GLN A 75 -3.03 3.44 -9.45
C GLN A 75 -3.23 1.95 -9.07
N LEU A 76 -3.38 1.64 -7.79
CA LEU A 76 -3.77 0.30 -7.32
C LEU A 76 -5.15 -0.10 -7.87
N ALA A 77 -6.14 0.80 -7.78
CA ALA A 77 -7.47 0.55 -8.34
C ALA A 77 -7.44 0.33 -9.87
N ARG A 78 -6.62 1.11 -10.59
CA ARG A 78 -6.41 0.91 -12.04
C ARG A 78 -5.78 -0.44 -12.35
N TRP A 79 -4.83 -0.91 -11.53
CA TRP A 79 -4.24 -2.23 -11.71
C TRP A 79 -5.24 -3.34 -11.48
N GLN A 80 -6.12 -3.22 -10.48
CA GLN A 80 -7.19 -4.20 -10.25
C GLN A 80 -8.14 -4.33 -11.44
N LEU A 81 -8.54 -3.20 -12.04
CA LEU A 81 -9.37 -3.21 -13.24
C LEU A 81 -8.70 -3.88 -14.45
N ALA A 82 -7.37 -3.86 -14.51
CA ALA A 82 -6.58 -4.43 -15.60
C ALA A 82 -5.85 -5.73 -15.20
N PHE A 83 -6.20 -6.34 -14.07
CA PHE A 83 -5.32 -7.28 -13.40
C PHE A 83 -5.07 -8.55 -14.19
N ASP A 84 -6.09 -9.12 -14.85
CA ASP A 84 -5.93 -10.30 -15.71
C ASP A 84 -4.94 -10.07 -16.86
N ARG A 85 -5.01 -8.89 -17.49
CA ARG A 85 -4.10 -8.49 -18.57
C ARG A 85 -2.68 -8.34 -18.04
N ILE A 86 -2.53 -7.67 -16.89
CA ILE A 86 -1.23 -7.44 -16.28
C ILE A 86 -0.61 -8.76 -15.82
N TRP A 87 -1.40 -9.65 -15.22
CA TRP A 87 -0.89 -10.88 -14.63
C TRP A 87 -0.42 -11.89 -15.69
N SER A 88 -1.02 -11.87 -16.87
CA SER A 88 -0.62 -12.70 -18.02
C SER A 88 0.64 -12.19 -18.73
N ASP A 89 1.09 -10.96 -18.44
CA ASP A 89 2.29 -10.35 -19.01
C ASP A 89 3.39 -10.19 -17.94
N ASP A 90 4.51 -10.92 -18.11
CA ASP A 90 5.64 -10.85 -17.17
C ASP A 90 6.27 -9.47 -17.07
N SER A 91 6.32 -8.70 -18.18
CA SER A 91 6.85 -7.35 -18.16
C SER A 91 5.95 -6.42 -17.32
N GLU A 92 4.64 -6.48 -17.54
CA GLU A 92 3.68 -5.65 -16.81
C GLU A 92 3.65 -6.01 -15.31
N ARG A 93 3.66 -7.31 -14.97
CA ARG A 93 3.74 -7.76 -13.57
C ARG A 93 5.01 -7.28 -12.88
N ARG A 94 6.17 -7.31 -13.56
CA ARG A 94 7.43 -6.76 -13.01
C ARG A 94 7.36 -5.25 -12.81
N LYS A 95 6.75 -4.52 -13.74
CA LYS A 95 6.56 -3.06 -13.61
C LYS A 95 5.74 -2.71 -12.37
N ILE A 96 4.66 -3.45 -12.09
CA ILE A 96 3.91 -3.30 -10.84
C ILE A 96 4.84 -3.48 -9.64
N GLY A 97 5.60 -4.58 -9.62
CA GLY A 97 6.50 -4.88 -8.51
C GLY A 97 7.50 -3.76 -8.23
N GLU A 98 8.17 -3.24 -9.27
CA GLU A 98 9.14 -2.15 -9.12
C GLU A 98 8.50 -0.81 -8.74
N GLN A 99 7.31 -0.52 -9.28
CA GLN A 99 6.57 0.68 -8.91
C GLN A 99 6.12 0.62 -7.43
N SER A 100 5.60 -0.52 -6.98
CA SER A 100 5.26 -0.75 -5.57
C SER A 100 6.48 -0.68 -4.66
N HIS A 101 7.65 -1.16 -5.11
CA HIS A 101 8.89 -1.02 -4.35
C HIS A 101 9.28 0.45 -4.16
N THR A 102 9.19 1.24 -5.23
CA THR A 102 9.50 2.67 -5.21
C THR A 102 8.58 3.41 -4.23
N TRP A 103 7.27 3.15 -4.28
CA TRP A 103 6.34 3.75 -3.34
C TRP A 103 6.53 3.27 -1.91
N SER A 104 6.87 2.00 -1.70
CA SER A 104 7.21 1.49 -0.37
C SER A 104 8.33 2.31 0.28
N ALA A 105 9.41 2.56 -0.46
CA ALA A 105 10.52 3.38 0.04
C ALA A 105 10.08 4.82 0.36
N ARG A 106 9.27 5.44 -0.50
CA ARG A 106 8.76 6.81 -0.27
C ARG A 106 7.83 6.91 0.93
N VAL A 107 6.85 6.02 1.05
CA VAL A 107 5.91 6.01 2.17
C VAL A 107 6.62 5.69 3.49
N LEU A 108 7.65 4.84 3.44
CA LEU A 108 8.50 4.59 4.60
C LEU A 108 9.31 5.82 5.00
N ASP A 109 9.81 6.61 4.05
CA ASP A 109 10.46 7.89 4.33
C ASP A 109 9.48 8.89 4.96
N MET A 110 8.28 9.03 4.40
CA MET A 110 7.18 9.86 4.95
C MET A 110 6.83 9.47 6.40
N SER A 111 7.01 8.21 6.79
CA SER A 111 6.70 7.74 8.15
C SER A 111 7.66 8.26 9.21
N GLY A 112 8.88 8.66 8.85
CA GLY A 112 9.93 9.03 9.80
C GLY A 112 10.56 7.85 10.58
N LEU A 113 10.11 6.61 10.37
CA LEU A 113 10.59 5.43 11.11
C LEU A 113 12.07 5.09 10.80
N LEU A 114 12.59 5.50 9.64
CA LEU A 114 14.00 5.34 9.27
C LEU A 114 14.93 6.31 10.01
N SER A 115 14.41 7.41 10.56
CA SER A 115 15.16 8.33 11.41
C SER A 115 15.14 7.90 12.88
N GLU A 116 14.02 7.37 13.38
CA GLU A 116 13.86 6.97 14.78
C GLU A 116 14.67 5.73 15.17
N SER A 117 14.93 4.84 14.22
CA SER A 117 15.69 3.60 14.43
C SER A 117 17.21 3.80 14.58
N ARG A 118 17.71 5.04 14.50
CA ARG A 118 19.14 5.40 14.58
C ARG A 118 19.57 6.08 15.89
N THR A 119 18.68 6.14 16.87
CA THR A 119 18.92 6.67 18.23
C THR A 119 18.70 5.58 19.27
#